data_AF-A0A4Q6B8P5-F1
#
_entry.id   AF-A0A4Q6B8P5-F1
#
_cell.length_a   1.000
_cell.length_b   1.000
_cell.length_c   1.000
_cell.angle_alpha   90.00
_cell.angle_beta   90.00
_cell.angle_gamma   90.00
#
_symmetry.space_group_name_H-M   'P 1'
#
loop_
_entity.id
_entity.type
_entity.pdbx_description
1 polymer ?
#
loop_
_entity_poly.entity_id
_entity_poly.type
_entity_poly.pdbx_seq_one_letter_code
_entity_poly.pdbx_strand_id
1 'polypeptide(L)'
;MKFIVPLLFTALSLGSVACRTDSTPGENSGLRSELDAALKAEFDTAPFTLSGKVHAPVKFVENPSYLARNVSYKPIDRLKVALTARTATKLKNRGEAHITVFTPSEFAQLAKVLDKKQINELAIAGNIQAIEFSTVCVGSGSQTKSGKTDRTYFVVVQSPGLLALRQSIVDSYTAKNGSKPTFDPAHYTPHITIAYTKADLHEDQGVIKDEKSCVGSLEEIN
;
A
#
# COMPACT_ATOMS: atom_id res chain seq x y z
N MET A 1 42.78 0.49 -74.00
CA MET A 1 43.73 1.61 -73.88
C MET A 1 43.48 2.31 -72.56
N LYS A 2 44.55 2.56 -71.79
CA LYS A 2 44.56 3.20 -70.47
C LYS A 2 44.12 4.66 -70.56
N PHE A 3 43.28 5.12 -69.63
CA PHE A 3 43.35 6.49 -69.09
C PHE A 3 43.11 6.44 -67.58
N ILE A 4 44.12 6.91 -66.84
CA ILE A 4 44.15 7.09 -65.39
C ILE A 4 43.90 8.58 -65.15
N VAL A 5 42.97 8.92 -64.26
CA VAL A 5 42.79 10.26 -63.71
C VAL A 5 42.72 10.14 -62.18
N PRO A 6 43.48 10.91 -61.39
CA PRO A 6 43.41 10.87 -59.94
C PRO A 6 42.33 11.85 -59.44
N LEU A 7 41.45 11.39 -58.54
CA LEU A 7 40.60 12.27 -57.74
C LEU A 7 41.26 12.50 -56.38
N LEU A 8 41.62 13.76 -56.12
CA LEU A 8 41.88 14.28 -54.78
C LEU A 8 40.54 14.33 -54.02
N PHE A 9 40.45 13.65 -52.88
CA PHE A 9 39.39 13.88 -51.89
C PHE A 9 39.99 14.58 -50.67
N THR A 10 39.56 15.82 -50.47
CA THR A 10 39.77 16.62 -49.27
C THR A 10 38.91 16.08 -48.13
N ALA A 11 39.54 15.78 -46.99
CA ALA A 11 38.84 15.41 -45.76
C ALA A 11 38.28 16.67 -45.09
N LEU A 12 36.94 16.78 -45.01
CA LEU A 12 36.26 17.73 -44.12
C LEU A 12 35.94 17.03 -42.79
N SER A 13 36.46 17.60 -41.72
CA SER A 13 36.18 17.28 -40.32
C SER A 13 34.71 17.55 -39.99
N LEU A 14 33.98 16.51 -39.56
CA LEU A 14 32.69 16.64 -38.88
C LEU A 14 32.96 16.62 -37.38
N GLY A 15 32.81 17.79 -36.74
CA GLY A 15 32.80 17.91 -35.28
C GLY A 15 31.55 17.25 -34.71
N SER A 16 31.72 16.15 -33.99
CA SER A 16 30.67 15.53 -33.18
C SER A 16 30.37 16.43 -31.97
N VAL A 17 29.21 17.09 -31.98
CA VAL A 17 28.63 17.71 -30.79
C VAL A 17 28.15 16.58 -29.87
N ALA A 18 28.93 16.27 -28.85
CA ALA A 18 28.52 15.39 -27.77
C ALA A 18 27.53 16.15 -26.87
N CYS A 19 26.24 15.83 -26.96
CA CYS A 19 25.28 16.16 -25.91
C CYS A 19 25.65 15.36 -24.65
N ARG A 20 26.33 16.01 -23.70
CA ARG A 20 26.39 15.54 -22.32
C ARG A 20 25.05 15.82 -21.66
N THR A 21 24.26 14.78 -21.42
CA THR A 21 23.21 14.81 -20.40
C THR A 21 23.84 14.31 -19.10
N ASP A 22 24.40 15.22 -18.32
CA ASP A 22 24.66 14.97 -16.89
C ASP A 22 23.31 15.03 -16.17
N SER A 23 22.65 13.88 -16.04
CA SER A 23 21.60 13.71 -15.05
C SER A 23 22.26 13.24 -13.75
N THR A 24 22.54 14.18 -12.86
CA THR A 24 22.99 13.91 -11.49
C THR A 24 21.86 13.23 -10.70
N PRO A 25 22.06 12.00 -10.18
CA PRO A 25 21.12 11.39 -9.25
C PRO A 25 21.48 11.87 -7.84
N GLY A 26 20.92 13.01 -7.39
CA GLY A 26 21.30 13.55 -6.08
C GLY A 26 20.33 14.51 -5.39
N GLU A 27 19.46 15.23 -6.11
CA GLU A 27 18.66 16.31 -5.48
C GLU A 27 17.37 15.87 -4.77
N ASN A 28 16.86 14.66 -5.01
CA ASN A 28 15.56 14.22 -4.48
C ASN A 28 15.60 13.60 -3.07
N SER A 29 16.78 13.33 -2.49
CA SER A 29 16.87 12.74 -1.15
C SER A 29 16.67 13.77 -0.03
N GLY A 30 17.17 15.00 -0.21
CA GLY A 30 17.03 16.09 0.77
C GLY A 30 15.57 16.50 0.99
N LEU A 31 14.83 16.73 -0.09
CA LEU A 31 13.40 17.10 -0.04
C LEU A 31 12.52 16.05 0.64
N ARG A 32 12.83 14.76 0.49
CA ARG A 32 12.13 13.69 1.21
C ARG A 32 12.41 13.74 2.71
N SER A 33 13.67 13.92 3.10
CA SER A 33 14.04 14.00 4.52
C SER A 33 13.42 15.20 5.24
N GLU A 34 13.32 16.37 4.58
CA GLU A 34 12.68 17.55 5.16
C GLU A 34 11.16 17.38 5.27
N LEU A 35 10.53 16.75 4.27
CA LEU A 35 9.10 16.45 4.30
C LEU A 35 8.75 15.45 5.40
N ASP A 36 9.57 14.41 5.58
CA ASP A 36 9.40 13.42 6.62
C ASP A 36 9.63 14.02 8.01
N ALA A 37 10.61 14.92 8.16
CA ALA A 37 10.85 15.64 9.41
C ALA A 37 9.69 16.58 9.77
N ALA A 38 9.16 17.34 8.81
CA ALA A 38 8.00 18.21 9.02
C ALA A 38 6.75 17.40 9.37
N LEU A 39 6.53 16.27 8.68
CA LEU A 39 5.42 15.37 8.97
C LEU A 39 5.56 14.74 10.36
N LYS A 40 6.77 14.34 10.74
CA LYS A 40 7.03 13.83 12.08
C LYS A 40 6.76 14.90 13.13
N ALA A 41 7.21 16.14 12.93
CA ALA A 41 6.96 17.26 13.84
C ALA A 41 5.45 17.60 13.97
N GLU A 42 4.70 17.51 12.87
CA GLU A 42 3.24 17.69 12.87
C GLU A 42 2.52 16.60 13.69
N PHE A 43 3.11 15.40 13.76
CA PHE A 43 2.56 14.24 14.45
C PHE A 43 3.21 13.96 15.81
N ASP A 44 4.23 14.74 16.22
CA ASP A 44 4.94 14.65 17.50
C ASP A 44 4.14 15.25 18.69
N THR A 45 2.81 15.22 18.55
CA THR A 45 1.85 15.69 19.56
C THR A 45 1.32 14.50 20.36
N ALA A 46 0.30 14.74 21.21
CA ALA A 46 -0.37 13.68 21.96
C ALA A 46 -0.77 12.50 21.04
N PRO A 47 -0.75 11.25 21.54
CA PRO A 47 -1.14 10.08 20.77
C PRO A 47 -2.51 10.23 20.11
N PHE A 48 -2.71 9.56 18.97
CA PHE A 48 -4.06 9.36 18.47
C PHE A 48 -4.78 8.37 19.36
N THR A 49 -6.09 8.55 19.54
CA THR A 49 -6.92 7.58 20.26
C THR A 49 -7.76 6.79 19.28
N LEU A 50 -7.77 5.47 19.46
CA LEU A 50 -8.65 4.55 18.74
C LEU A 50 -9.52 3.82 19.75
N SER A 51 -10.84 3.84 19.55
CA SER A 51 -11.71 3.06 20.43
C SER A 51 -11.52 1.56 20.18
N GLY A 52 -11.39 0.77 21.25
CA GLY A 52 -11.35 -0.71 21.20
C GLY A 52 -12.60 -1.34 20.59
N LYS A 53 -13.66 -0.56 20.38
CA LYS A 53 -14.80 -0.92 19.50
C LYS A 53 -14.39 -1.17 18.05
N VAL A 54 -13.15 -0.88 17.64
CA VAL A 54 -12.61 -1.31 16.34
C VAL A 54 -12.59 -2.84 16.21
N HIS A 55 -12.44 -3.54 17.34
CA HIS A 55 -12.51 -4.99 17.47
C HIS A 55 -13.93 -5.54 17.61
N ALA A 56 -14.94 -4.67 17.68
CA ALA A 56 -16.32 -5.11 17.86
C ALA A 56 -16.72 -6.07 16.73
N PRO A 57 -17.45 -7.15 17.03
CA PRO A 57 -17.89 -8.11 16.03
C PRO A 57 -18.65 -7.42 14.90
N VAL A 58 -18.25 -7.70 13.67
CA VAL A 58 -18.92 -7.24 12.45
C VAL A 58 -19.16 -8.42 11.51
N LYS A 59 -20.29 -8.39 10.80
CA LYS A 59 -20.65 -9.45 9.87
C LYS A 59 -19.58 -9.58 8.78
N PHE A 60 -19.25 -10.82 8.42
CA PHE A 60 -18.47 -11.08 7.22
C PHE A 60 -19.28 -10.61 5.99
N VAL A 61 -18.61 -9.91 5.09
CA VAL A 61 -19.19 -9.43 3.83
C VAL A 61 -18.36 -10.03 2.73
N GLU A 62 -18.96 -10.94 1.96
CA GLU A 62 -18.32 -11.51 0.79
C GLU A 62 -18.04 -10.43 -0.24
N ASN A 63 -16.86 -10.50 -0.85
CA ASN A 63 -16.48 -9.59 -1.91
C ASN A 63 -16.07 -10.36 -3.17
N PRO A 64 -16.53 -9.96 -4.37
CA PRO A 64 -16.24 -10.68 -5.61
C PRO A 64 -14.83 -10.40 -6.18
N SER A 65 -14.07 -9.47 -5.62
CA SER A 65 -12.78 -9.05 -6.16
C SER A 65 -11.63 -8.97 -5.15
N TYR A 66 -11.87 -9.13 -3.85
CA TYR A 66 -10.83 -9.21 -2.82
C TYR A 66 -11.32 -10.02 -1.62
N LEU A 67 -10.41 -10.34 -0.69
CA LEU A 67 -10.79 -10.91 0.61
C LEU A 67 -10.36 -9.94 1.71
N ALA A 68 -11.23 -9.68 2.68
CA ALA A 68 -10.92 -8.81 3.80
C ALA A 68 -11.61 -9.25 5.09
N ARG A 69 -10.96 -8.90 6.21
CA ARG A 69 -11.58 -8.93 7.53
C ARG A 69 -12.20 -7.56 7.80
N ASN A 70 -13.53 -7.49 7.88
CA ASN A 70 -14.20 -6.21 8.15
C ASN A 70 -13.95 -5.79 9.61
N VAL A 71 -13.92 -4.48 9.84
CA VAL A 71 -13.85 -3.90 11.20
C VAL A 71 -14.92 -2.83 11.37
N SER A 72 -15.18 -2.45 12.63
CA SER A 72 -16.12 -1.35 12.90
C SER A 72 -15.60 -0.04 12.30
N TYR A 73 -16.40 0.59 11.44
CA TYR A 73 -16.01 1.82 10.75
C TYR A 73 -16.03 3.07 11.66
N LYS A 74 -16.94 3.11 12.63
CA LYS A 74 -17.16 4.32 13.47
C LYS A 74 -15.89 4.77 14.23
N PRO A 75 -15.09 3.88 14.84
CA PRO A 75 -13.78 4.23 15.41
C PRO A 75 -12.82 4.84 14.37
N ILE A 76 -12.77 4.28 13.16
CA ILE A 76 -11.89 4.77 12.08
C ILE A 76 -12.32 6.15 11.59
N ASP A 77 -13.61 6.41 11.47
CA ASP A 77 -14.12 7.73 11.07
C ASP A 77 -13.81 8.81 12.12
N ARG A 78 -13.84 8.48 13.41
CA ARG A 78 -13.38 9.40 14.48
C ARG A 78 -11.89 9.70 14.36
N LEU A 79 -11.08 8.68 14.07
CA LEU A 79 -9.65 8.86 13.84
C LEU A 79 -9.37 9.76 12.63
N LYS A 80 -10.16 9.66 11.56
CA LYS A 80 -10.11 10.60 10.42
C LYS A 80 -10.40 12.04 10.85
N VAL A 81 -11.39 12.28 11.71
CA VAL A 81 -11.69 13.63 12.20
C VAL A 81 -10.48 14.22 12.94
N ALA A 82 -9.85 13.43 13.81
CA ALA A 82 -8.63 13.85 14.50
C ALA A 82 -7.47 14.13 13.53
N LEU A 83 -7.26 13.26 12.53
CA LEU A 83 -6.26 13.45 11.48
C LEU A 83 -6.50 14.70 10.64
N THR A 84 -7.75 14.94 10.25
CA THR A 84 -8.16 16.12 9.46
C THR A 84 -7.86 17.40 10.23
N ALA A 85 -8.11 17.41 11.54
CA ALA A 85 -7.82 18.55 12.41
C ALA A 85 -6.30 18.79 12.53
N ARG A 86 -5.50 17.75 12.72
CA ARG A 86 -4.02 17.88 12.85
C ARG A 86 -3.35 18.32 11.56
N THR A 87 -3.81 17.79 10.43
CA THR A 87 -3.21 18.04 9.11
C THR A 87 -3.72 19.30 8.41
N ALA A 88 -4.73 19.96 8.99
CA ALA A 88 -5.46 21.05 8.35
C ALA A 88 -5.88 20.75 6.89
N THR A 89 -6.06 19.47 6.56
CA THR A 89 -6.25 18.98 5.20
C THR A 89 -7.58 18.27 5.10
N LYS A 90 -8.38 18.58 4.08
CA LYS A 90 -9.64 17.88 3.82
C LYS A 90 -9.36 16.46 3.33
N LEU A 91 -9.59 15.47 4.21
CA LEU A 91 -9.43 14.06 3.90
C LEU A 91 -10.74 13.40 3.45
N LYS A 92 -10.62 12.44 2.54
CA LYS A 92 -11.70 11.58 2.03
C LYS A 92 -11.53 10.17 2.58
N ASN A 93 -12.61 9.40 2.62
CA ASN A 93 -12.57 7.98 2.92
C ASN A 93 -13.72 7.25 2.19
N ARG A 94 -13.79 5.93 2.36
CA ARG A 94 -14.72 5.05 1.63
C ARG A 94 -16.06 4.83 2.33
N GLY A 95 -16.21 5.26 3.60
CA GLY A 95 -17.39 4.93 4.40
C GLY A 95 -17.40 3.51 4.97
N GLU A 96 -16.30 2.77 4.81
CA GLU A 96 -16.08 1.42 5.33
C GLU A 96 -14.67 1.29 5.91
N ALA A 97 -14.43 0.22 6.67
CA ALA A 97 -13.11 -0.13 7.17
C ALA A 97 -12.94 -1.65 7.20
N HIS A 98 -11.78 -2.11 6.73
CA HIS A 98 -11.43 -3.51 6.68
C HIS A 98 -9.90 -3.67 6.66
N ILE A 99 -9.42 -4.86 7.02
CA ILE A 99 -8.04 -5.31 6.82
C ILE A 99 -8.06 -6.22 5.60
N THR A 100 -7.43 -5.80 4.52
CA THR A 100 -7.32 -6.62 3.31
C THR A 100 -6.49 -7.87 3.62
N VAL A 101 -7.06 -9.05 3.33
CA VAL A 101 -6.41 -10.36 3.47
C VAL A 101 -5.87 -10.84 2.14
N PHE A 102 -6.54 -10.55 1.01
CA PHE A 102 -5.97 -10.69 -0.32
C PHE A 102 -6.36 -9.48 -1.16
N THR A 103 -5.37 -8.84 -1.78
CA THR A 103 -5.60 -7.70 -2.69
C THR A 103 -6.33 -8.14 -3.96
N PRO A 104 -6.85 -7.20 -4.76
CA PRO A 104 -7.55 -7.58 -5.99
C PRO A 104 -6.74 -8.41 -6.98
N SER A 105 -5.44 -8.14 -7.12
CA SER A 105 -4.55 -8.91 -8.01
C SER A 105 -4.28 -10.31 -7.46
N GLU A 106 -4.02 -10.45 -6.15
CA GLU A 106 -3.84 -11.74 -5.49
C GLU A 106 -5.11 -12.59 -5.56
N PHE A 107 -6.26 -11.99 -5.23
CA PHE A 107 -7.56 -12.66 -5.29
C PHE A 107 -7.90 -13.10 -6.72
N ALA A 108 -7.66 -12.26 -7.72
CA ALA A 108 -7.86 -12.62 -9.12
C ALA A 108 -6.95 -13.78 -9.58
N GLN A 109 -5.74 -13.90 -9.03
CA GLN A 109 -4.88 -15.05 -9.29
C GLN A 109 -5.41 -16.32 -8.65
N LEU A 110 -5.79 -16.28 -7.36
CA LEU A 110 -6.39 -17.41 -6.65
C LEU A 110 -7.66 -17.88 -7.35
N ALA A 111 -8.47 -16.93 -7.81
CA ALA A 111 -9.75 -17.14 -8.50
C ALA A 111 -9.65 -17.94 -9.81
N LYS A 112 -8.43 -18.18 -10.34
CA LYS A 112 -8.19 -19.00 -11.53
C LYS A 112 -8.30 -20.50 -11.26
N VAL A 113 -8.13 -20.91 -9.99
CA VAL A 113 -8.11 -22.33 -9.58
C VAL A 113 -9.14 -22.59 -8.49
N LEU A 114 -9.21 -21.69 -7.49
CA LEU A 114 -10.28 -21.69 -6.50
C LEU A 114 -11.39 -20.81 -7.04
N ASP A 115 -12.63 -21.30 -7.17
CA ASP A 115 -13.71 -20.38 -7.48
C ASP A 115 -13.90 -19.37 -6.32
N LYS A 116 -14.52 -18.22 -6.60
CA LYS A 116 -14.65 -17.13 -5.61
C LYS A 116 -15.43 -17.56 -4.36
N LYS A 117 -16.39 -18.48 -4.53
CA LYS A 117 -17.19 -19.03 -3.44
C LYS A 117 -16.33 -19.89 -2.53
N GLN A 118 -15.45 -20.72 -3.08
CA GLN A 118 -14.49 -21.52 -2.32
C GLN A 118 -13.54 -20.64 -1.49
N ILE A 119 -13.05 -19.53 -2.05
CA ILE A 119 -12.19 -18.61 -1.29
C ILE A 119 -12.95 -18.02 -0.08
N ASN A 120 -14.20 -17.59 -0.28
CA ASN A 120 -15.04 -17.09 0.82
C ASN A 120 -15.38 -18.19 1.83
N GLU A 121 -15.69 -19.40 1.39
CA GLU A 121 -15.96 -20.56 2.25
C GLU A 121 -14.74 -20.91 3.12
N LEU A 122 -13.52 -20.90 2.54
CA LEU A 122 -12.29 -21.09 3.29
C LEU A 122 -12.08 -19.98 4.34
N ALA A 123 -12.38 -18.73 3.98
CA ALA A 123 -12.30 -17.61 4.92
C ALA A 123 -13.31 -17.72 6.07
N ILE A 124 -14.54 -18.14 5.77
CA ILE A 124 -15.59 -18.39 6.78
C ILE A 124 -15.18 -19.56 7.68
N ALA A 125 -14.72 -20.68 7.10
CA ALA A 125 -14.26 -21.85 7.85
C ALA A 125 -13.04 -21.52 8.75
N GLY A 126 -12.16 -20.62 8.29
CA GLY A 126 -11.06 -20.06 9.06
C GLY A 126 -11.47 -19.00 10.08
N ASN A 127 -12.76 -18.75 10.28
CA ASN A 127 -13.30 -17.75 11.21
C ASN A 127 -12.70 -16.34 11.01
N ILE A 128 -12.55 -15.88 9.76
CA ILE A 128 -11.87 -14.62 9.42
C ILE A 128 -12.28 -13.41 10.30
N GLN A 129 -13.55 -13.29 10.67
CA GLN A 129 -14.05 -12.18 11.49
C GLN A 129 -13.71 -12.28 12.98
N ALA A 130 -13.38 -13.47 13.47
CA ALA A 130 -12.95 -13.71 14.86
C ALA A 130 -11.42 -13.76 14.99
N ILE A 131 -10.67 -13.63 13.89
CA ILE A 131 -9.21 -13.56 13.95
C ILE A 131 -8.80 -12.27 14.66
N GLU A 132 -7.96 -12.39 15.68
CA GLU A 132 -7.45 -11.27 16.46
C GLU A 132 -6.41 -10.44 15.69
N PHE A 133 -6.32 -9.16 16.01
CA PHE A 133 -5.29 -8.25 15.49
C PHE A 133 -4.93 -7.21 16.53
N SER A 134 -3.71 -6.69 16.47
CA SER A 134 -3.26 -5.55 17.28
C SER A 134 -3.01 -4.34 16.39
N THR A 135 -3.27 -3.15 16.91
CA THR A 135 -2.93 -1.89 16.24
C THR A 135 -1.58 -1.39 16.72
N VAL A 136 -0.73 -0.93 15.81
CA VAL A 136 0.65 -0.53 16.12
C VAL A 136 0.77 0.99 16.17
N CYS A 137 0.40 1.68 15.08
CA CYS A 137 0.60 3.12 14.94
C CYS A 137 -0.35 3.70 13.89
N VAL A 138 -0.37 5.03 13.80
CA VAL A 138 -0.87 5.72 12.62
C VAL A 138 0.28 5.87 11.62
N GLY A 139 0.11 5.28 10.45
CA GLY A 139 1.03 5.39 9.32
C GLY A 139 0.54 6.35 8.24
N SER A 140 1.47 6.80 7.40
CA SER A 140 1.21 7.64 6.25
C SER A 140 2.07 7.22 5.06
N GLY A 141 1.51 7.36 3.86
CA GLY A 141 2.25 7.24 2.60
C GLY A 141 1.94 8.41 1.69
N SER A 142 2.89 8.80 0.84
CA SER A 142 2.71 9.92 -0.07
C SER A 142 3.29 9.65 -1.45
N GLN A 143 2.70 10.27 -2.47
CA GLN A 143 3.21 10.26 -3.82
C GLN A 143 3.10 11.67 -4.40
N THR A 144 4.21 12.20 -4.90
CA THR A 144 4.23 13.50 -5.58
C THR A 144 4.25 13.31 -7.09
N LYS A 145 3.25 13.87 -7.78
CA LYS A 145 3.16 13.87 -9.25
C LYS A 145 2.82 15.28 -9.73
N SER A 146 3.64 15.81 -10.64
CA SER A 146 3.44 17.15 -11.22
C SER A 146 3.26 18.25 -10.17
N GLY A 147 4.07 18.23 -9.12
CA GLY A 147 4.02 19.21 -8.02
C GLY A 147 2.82 19.06 -7.06
N LYS A 148 2.00 18.02 -7.20
CA LYS A 148 0.91 17.72 -6.27
C LYS A 148 1.24 16.48 -5.45
N THR A 149 1.12 16.60 -4.13
CA THR A 149 1.35 15.50 -3.19
C THR A 149 0.01 14.87 -2.80
N ASP A 150 -0.19 13.64 -3.23
CA ASP A 150 -1.28 12.79 -2.74
C ASP A 150 -0.80 12.05 -1.48
N ARG A 151 -1.68 11.90 -0.47
CA ARG A 151 -1.38 11.21 0.78
C ARG A 151 -2.47 10.19 1.13
N THR A 152 -2.07 9.08 1.73
CA THR A 152 -2.96 8.10 2.38
C THR A 152 -2.51 7.89 3.83
N TYR A 153 -3.47 7.73 4.72
CA TYR A 153 -3.28 7.50 6.15
C TYR A 153 -3.96 6.21 6.54
N PHE A 154 -3.31 5.42 7.39
CA PHE A 154 -3.75 4.08 7.75
C PHE A 154 -3.33 3.72 9.18
N VAL A 155 -4.04 2.79 9.80
CA VAL A 155 -3.57 2.12 11.01
C VAL A 155 -2.73 0.94 10.57
N VAL A 156 -1.48 0.89 11.02
CA VAL A 156 -0.64 -0.31 10.85
C VAL A 156 -1.13 -1.37 11.84
N VAL A 157 -1.32 -2.59 11.34
CA VAL A 157 -1.87 -3.71 12.12
C VAL A 157 -0.88 -4.86 12.12
N GLN A 158 -0.89 -5.66 13.17
CA GLN A 158 -0.31 -7.00 13.18
C GLN A 158 -1.42 -8.04 13.39
N SER A 159 -1.38 -9.14 12.63
CA SER A 159 -2.28 -10.26 12.85
C SER A 159 -1.64 -11.56 12.34
N PRO A 160 -0.99 -12.33 13.24
CA PRO A 160 -0.46 -13.65 12.89
C PRO A 160 -1.56 -14.60 12.37
N GLY A 161 -2.78 -14.49 12.88
CA GLY A 161 -3.92 -15.29 12.43
C GLY A 161 -4.34 -14.98 10.99
N LEU A 162 -4.33 -13.70 10.58
CA LEU A 162 -4.65 -13.35 9.18
C LEU A 162 -3.55 -13.84 8.23
N LEU A 163 -2.29 -13.80 8.66
CA LEU A 163 -1.18 -14.38 7.90
C LEU A 163 -1.33 -15.92 7.76
N ALA A 164 -1.70 -16.61 8.85
CA ALA A 164 -1.97 -18.04 8.81
C ALA A 164 -3.15 -18.40 7.88
N LEU A 165 -4.22 -17.60 7.90
CA LEU A 165 -5.35 -17.75 6.98
C LEU A 165 -4.90 -17.56 5.52
N ARG A 166 -4.08 -16.54 5.22
CA ARG A 166 -3.48 -16.35 3.88
C ARG A 166 -2.75 -17.62 3.43
N GLN A 167 -1.91 -18.18 4.29
CA GLN A 167 -1.15 -19.38 3.96
C GLN A 167 -2.07 -20.57 3.69
N SER A 168 -3.07 -20.82 4.52
CA SER A 168 -4.03 -21.92 4.34
C SER A 168 -4.80 -21.86 3.01
N ILE A 169 -5.19 -20.66 2.58
CA ILE A 169 -5.87 -20.46 1.29
C ILE A 169 -4.89 -20.70 0.12
N VAL A 170 -3.64 -20.26 0.24
CA VAL A 170 -2.60 -20.53 -0.78
C VAL A 170 -2.26 -22.03 -0.85
N ASP A 171 -2.23 -22.73 0.28
CA ASP A 171 -2.02 -24.18 0.33
C ASP A 171 -3.18 -24.91 -0.39
N SER A 172 -4.42 -24.47 -0.15
CA SER A 172 -5.60 -25.00 -0.84
C SER A 172 -5.57 -24.75 -2.36
N TYR A 173 -5.11 -23.58 -2.78
CA TYR A 173 -4.89 -23.24 -4.19
C TYR A 173 -3.82 -24.14 -4.83
N THR A 174 -2.69 -24.35 -4.15
CA THR A 174 -1.57 -25.17 -4.65
C THR A 174 -1.96 -26.65 -4.72
N ALA A 175 -2.69 -27.15 -3.71
CA ALA A 175 -3.16 -28.54 -3.67
C ALA A 175 -4.11 -28.90 -4.83
N LYS A 176 -4.83 -27.92 -5.38
CA LYS A 176 -5.73 -28.10 -6.54
C LYS A 176 -5.01 -27.90 -7.89
N ASN A 177 -3.72 -28.25 -7.96
CA ASN A 177 -2.85 -28.07 -9.13
C ASN A 177 -2.62 -26.60 -9.52
N GLY A 178 -2.79 -25.66 -8.59
CA GLY A 178 -2.31 -24.29 -8.80
C GLY A 178 -0.79 -24.28 -8.90
N SER A 179 -0.23 -23.75 -9.99
CA SER A 179 1.18 -23.36 -10.00
C SER A 179 1.41 -22.35 -8.88
N LYS A 180 2.58 -22.40 -8.22
CA LYS A 180 2.94 -21.46 -7.13
C LYS A 180 2.46 -20.04 -7.46
N PRO A 181 1.74 -19.36 -6.55
CA PRO A 181 1.27 -17.99 -6.81
C PRO A 181 2.46 -17.08 -7.12
N THR A 182 2.20 -16.01 -7.88
CA THR A 182 3.23 -15.03 -8.24
C THR A 182 3.46 -14.02 -7.12
N PHE A 183 2.60 -14.01 -6.10
CA PHE A 183 2.79 -13.27 -4.86
C PHE A 183 3.29 -14.20 -3.75
N ASP A 184 3.98 -13.62 -2.78
CA ASP A 184 4.38 -14.31 -1.55
C ASP A 184 3.30 -14.09 -0.47
N PRO A 185 2.64 -15.15 0.04
CA PRO A 185 1.67 -14.99 1.14
C PRO A 185 2.28 -14.34 2.39
N ALA A 186 3.60 -14.50 2.60
CA ALA A 186 4.34 -13.92 3.73
C ALA A 186 4.71 -12.44 3.55
N HIS A 187 4.72 -11.92 2.31
CA HIS A 187 4.82 -10.48 2.07
C HIS A 187 3.47 -9.83 2.35
N TYR A 188 3.21 -9.57 3.63
CA TYR A 188 1.92 -9.10 4.10
C TYR A 188 2.07 -7.91 5.05
N THR A 189 1.49 -6.77 4.65
CA THR A 189 1.47 -5.52 5.43
C THR A 189 0.02 -5.18 5.82
N PRO A 190 -0.57 -5.89 6.79
CA PRO A 190 -1.95 -5.64 7.19
C PRO A 190 -2.12 -4.22 7.72
N HIS A 191 -3.15 -3.54 7.23
CA HIS A 191 -3.45 -2.18 7.62
C HIS A 191 -4.96 -1.92 7.48
N ILE A 192 -5.43 -0.86 8.14
CA ILE A 192 -6.78 -0.31 7.97
C ILE A 192 -6.65 1.09 7.39
N THR A 193 -7.10 1.30 6.16
CA THR A 193 -7.11 2.65 5.58
C THR A 193 -8.04 3.57 6.38
N ILE A 194 -7.51 4.69 6.85
CA ILE A 194 -8.29 5.69 7.60
C ILE A 194 -8.88 6.70 6.62
N ALA A 195 -8.02 7.34 5.83
CA ALA A 195 -8.38 8.41 4.92
C ALA A 195 -7.26 8.76 3.93
N TYR A 196 -7.58 9.56 2.92
CA TYR A 196 -6.63 10.01 1.89
C TYR A 196 -7.02 11.37 1.31
N THR A 197 -6.09 12.08 0.68
CA THR A 197 -6.37 13.38 0.03
C THR A 197 -7.17 13.20 -1.25
N LYS A 198 -6.65 12.38 -2.19
CA LYS A 198 -7.25 12.13 -3.50
C LYS A 198 -7.71 10.69 -3.66
N ALA A 199 -6.84 9.73 -3.40
CA ALA A 199 -7.09 8.30 -3.50
C ALA A 199 -6.25 7.54 -2.46
N ASP A 200 -6.70 6.34 -2.10
CA ASP A 200 -5.89 5.43 -1.31
C ASP A 200 -4.68 4.99 -2.13
N LEU A 201 -3.47 5.18 -1.58
CA LEU A 201 -2.23 4.82 -2.26
C LEU A 201 -1.83 3.39 -1.89
N HIS A 202 -1.29 2.65 -2.84
CA HIS A 202 -0.91 1.26 -2.70
C HIS A 202 0.57 1.03 -3.08
N GLU A 203 1.05 -0.21 -2.97
CA GLU A 203 2.46 -0.57 -3.15
C GLU A 203 2.96 -0.32 -4.58
N ASP A 204 2.10 -0.49 -5.59
CA ASP A 204 2.36 -0.15 -6.99
C ASP A 204 2.61 1.36 -7.21
N GLN A 205 2.20 2.19 -6.25
CA GLN A 205 2.46 3.62 -6.20
C GLN A 205 3.67 3.97 -5.32
N GLY A 206 4.40 2.97 -4.83
CA GLY A 206 5.56 3.12 -3.96
C GLY A 206 5.21 3.33 -2.48
N VAL A 207 3.97 3.07 -2.07
CA VAL A 207 3.52 3.20 -0.68
C VAL A 207 3.40 1.82 -0.03
N ILE A 208 4.39 1.48 0.78
CA ILE A 208 4.37 0.32 1.66
C ILE A 208 3.69 0.74 2.97
N LYS A 209 2.80 -0.09 3.52
CA LYS A 209 1.98 0.27 4.70
C LYS A 209 2.37 -0.54 5.93
N ASP A 210 3.65 -0.44 6.29
CA ASP A 210 4.29 -1.15 7.39
C ASP A 210 4.70 -0.20 8.53
N GLU A 211 5.38 -0.72 9.54
CA GLU A 211 5.85 0.04 10.71
C GLU A 211 6.87 1.14 10.35
N LYS A 212 7.56 1.03 9.21
CA LYS A 212 8.48 2.08 8.76
C LYS A 212 7.74 3.33 8.28
N SER A 213 6.44 3.19 8.04
CA SER A 213 5.55 4.27 7.62
C SER A 213 4.84 4.94 8.80
N CYS A 214 5.13 4.55 10.04
CA CYS A 214 4.57 5.16 11.24
C CYS A 214 4.94 6.64 11.34
N VAL A 215 3.93 7.48 11.50
CA VAL A 215 4.09 8.93 11.69
C VAL A 215 3.59 9.40 13.04
N GLY A 216 2.64 8.69 13.67
CA GLY A 216 2.11 9.02 14.99
C GLY A 216 1.83 7.80 15.85
N SER A 217 1.98 7.96 17.17
CA SER A 217 1.59 6.94 18.14
C SER A 217 0.07 6.78 18.21
N LEU A 218 -0.36 5.58 18.56
CA LEU A 218 -1.75 5.20 18.65
C LEU A 218 -2.00 4.53 20.00
N GLU A 219 -2.95 5.06 20.76
CA GLU A 219 -3.43 4.49 22.01
C GLU A 219 -4.84 3.94 21.80
N GLU A 220 -5.02 2.67 22.13
CA GLU A 220 -6.35 2.06 22.14
C GLU A 220 -7.05 2.34 23.47
N ILE A 221 -8.28 2.87 23.40
CA ILE A 221 -9.10 3.24 24.56
C ILE A 221 -10.38 2.39 24.60
N ASN A 222 -10.71 1.88 25.78
CA ASN A 222 -11.91 1.05 26.00
C ASN A 222 -13.17 1.89 26.28
#